data_AF-J3HQA8-F1
#
_entry.id   AF-J3HQA8-F1
#
_cell.length_a   1.000
_cell.length_b   1.000
_cell.length_c   1.000
_cell.angle_alpha   90.00
_cell.angle_beta   90.00
_cell.angle_gamma   90.00
#
_symmetry.space_group_name_H-M   'P 1'
#
loop_
_entity.id
_entity.type
_entity.pdbx_description
1 polymer ?
#
loop_
_entity_poly.entity_id
_entity_poly.type
_entity_poly.pdbx_seq_one_letter_code
_entity_poly.pdbx_strand_id
1 'polypeptide(L)'
;MQIAMSTYQTGPWTEKEISIVRRFYPNYVRLSELLPTRSPAAIRGQCRRLNLSPSKHNWTMQEIVRLSDLFPRSSWMELRREFPFATEKMLQSMANKHGIHRRVQKQPAVERA
;
A
#
# COMPACT_ATOMS: atom_id res chain seq x y z
N MET A 1 9.90 22.65 31.28
CA MET A 1 9.38 22.23 29.95
C MET A 1 10.53 21.52 29.23
N GLN A 2 10.50 20.20 29.10
CA GLN A 2 11.58 19.44 28.45
C GLN A 2 11.40 19.49 26.93
N ILE A 3 12.39 20.03 26.23
CA ILE A 3 12.52 19.93 24.78
C ILE A 3 12.81 18.46 24.48
N ALA A 4 11.91 17.77 23.76
CA ALA A 4 12.13 16.40 23.32
C ALA A 4 13.25 16.37 22.26
N MET A 5 14.48 16.23 22.71
CA MET A 5 15.64 15.93 21.88
C MET A 5 15.40 14.57 21.20
N SER A 6 15.43 14.53 19.87
CA SER A 6 15.28 13.31 19.07
C SER A 6 16.26 12.24 19.55
N THR A 7 15.77 11.16 20.14
CA THR A 7 16.56 9.98 20.55
C THR A 7 17.03 9.13 19.37
N TYR A 8 16.65 9.50 18.14
CA TYR A 8 16.96 8.75 16.92
C TYR A 8 18.11 9.36 16.12
N GLN A 9 18.97 8.49 15.60
CA GLN A 9 20.11 8.85 14.76
C GLN A 9 19.67 9.32 13.36
N THR A 10 20.12 10.53 12.99
CA THR A 10 19.88 11.16 11.68
C THR A 10 21.07 11.04 10.70
N GLY A 11 22.17 10.41 11.13
CA GLY A 11 23.41 10.26 10.36
C GLY A 11 23.35 9.24 9.20
N PRO A 12 24.46 9.09 8.45
CA PRO A 12 24.56 8.14 7.33
C PRO A 12 24.34 6.69 7.79
N TRP A 13 23.87 5.84 6.89
CA TRP A 13 23.66 4.41 7.15
C TRP A 13 24.97 3.64 6.98
N THR A 14 25.32 2.85 7.99
CA THR A 14 26.49 1.97 7.94
C THR A 14 26.20 0.70 7.13
N GLU A 15 27.24 0.04 6.64
CA GLU A 15 27.11 -1.23 5.90
C GLU A 15 26.45 -2.32 6.75
N LYS A 16 26.74 -2.32 8.06
CA LYS A 16 26.09 -3.24 9.02
C LYS A 16 24.59 -2.98 9.10
N GLU A 17 24.15 -1.72 9.20
CA GLU A 17 22.72 -1.40 9.23
C GLU A 17 22.05 -1.76 7.89
N ILE A 18 22.71 -1.49 6.76
CA ILE A 18 22.21 -1.84 5.41
C ILE A 18 22.03 -3.35 5.27
N SER A 19 22.98 -4.15 5.73
CA SER A 19 22.88 -5.62 5.68
C SER A 19 21.73 -6.16 6.54
N ILE A 20 21.48 -5.56 7.72
CA ILE A 20 20.30 -5.85 8.55
C ILE A 20 19.02 -5.52 7.78
N VAL A 21 18.92 -4.34 7.18
CA VAL A 21 17.74 -3.93 6.41
C VAL A 21 17.44 -4.90 5.27
N ARG A 22 18.46 -5.30 4.49
CA ARG A 22 18.32 -6.26 3.39
C ARG A 22 17.89 -7.64 3.87
N ARG A 23 18.43 -8.11 4.99
CA ARG A 23 18.18 -9.47 5.52
C ARG A 23 16.80 -9.63 6.14
N PHE A 24 16.29 -8.60 6.81
CA PHE A 24 15.08 -8.71 7.62
C PHE A 24 13.85 -8.02 7.01
N TYR A 25 13.98 -7.28 5.89
CA TYR A 25 12.82 -6.84 5.13
C TYR A 25 11.99 -8.05 4.64
N PRO A 26 10.64 -8.02 4.68
CA PRO A 26 9.74 -6.92 5.05
C PRO A 26 9.33 -6.86 6.54
N ASN A 27 10.00 -7.57 7.45
CA ASN A 27 9.64 -7.62 8.86
C ASN A 27 10.06 -6.34 9.62
N TYR A 28 9.20 -5.33 9.58
CA TYR A 28 9.44 -4.04 10.24
C TYR A 28 9.52 -4.10 11.77
N VAL A 29 8.87 -5.08 12.39
CA VAL A 29 8.98 -5.29 13.85
C VAL A 29 10.41 -5.70 14.18
N ARG A 30 10.91 -6.73 13.50
CA ARG A 30 12.28 -7.22 13.68
C ARG A 30 13.34 -6.18 13.32
N LEU A 31 13.10 -5.39 12.27
CA LEU A 31 13.99 -4.29 11.91
C LEU A 31 14.07 -3.23 13.01
N SER A 32 12.96 -2.91 13.66
CA SER A 32 12.92 -1.91 14.73
C SER A 32 13.63 -2.41 16.00
N GLU A 33 13.56 -3.71 16.28
CA GLU A 33 14.32 -4.35 17.36
C GLU A 33 15.84 -4.33 17.11
N LEU A 34 16.26 -4.59 15.87
CA LEU A 34 17.67 -4.67 15.49
C LEU A 34 18.33 -3.31 15.22
N LEU A 35 17.53 -2.28 14.97
CA LEU A 35 17.97 -0.91 14.70
C LEU A 35 17.31 0.09 15.66
N PRO A 36 17.48 -0.05 17.00
CA PRO A 36 16.74 0.72 17.98
C PRO A 36 17.05 2.23 17.93
N THR A 37 18.22 2.59 17.42
CA THR A 37 18.65 3.99 17.22
C THR A 37 18.05 4.61 15.96
N ARG A 38 17.45 3.83 15.06
CA ARG A 38 16.79 4.32 13.84
C ARG A 38 15.30 4.36 14.06
N SER A 39 14.69 5.51 13.80
CA SER A 39 13.24 5.61 13.89
C SER A 39 12.57 4.69 12.85
N PRO A 40 11.35 4.18 13.13
CA PRO A 40 10.60 3.38 12.16
C PRO A 40 10.39 4.09 10.81
N ALA A 41 10.30 5.42 10.82
CA ALA A 41 10.23 6.23 9.60
C ALA A 41 11.55 6.19 8.80
N ALA A 42 12.70 6.29 9.48
CA ALA A 42 14.01 6.19 8.84
C ALA A 42 14.23 4.81 8.23
N ILE A 43 13.86 3.74 8.93
CA ILE A 43 13.93 2.35 8.42
C ILE A 43 13.09 2.22 7.14
N ARG A 44 11.84 2.69 7.15
CA ARG A 44 10.97 2.69 5.96
C ARG A 44 11.58 3.49 4.80
N GLY A 45 12.14 4.66 5.08
CA GLY A 45 12.85 5.48 4.09
C GLY A 45 14.03 4.73 3.47
N GLN A 46 14.81 4.02 4.31
CA GLN A 46 15.94 3.24 3.85
C GLN A 46 15.52 2.03 3.02
N CYS A 47 14.48 1.29 3.40
CA CYS A 47 13.95 0.19 2.58
C CYS A 47 13.56 0.67 1.18
N ARG A 48 12.97 1.87 1.07
CA ARG A 48 12.65 2.50 -0.22
C ARG A 48 13.90 2.87 -1.00
N ARG A 49 14.89 3.51 -0.35
CA ARG A 49 16.16 3.90 -0.99
C ARG A 49 16.95 2.69 -1.51
N LEU A 50 16.84 1.55 -0.83
CA LEU A 50 17.44 0.28 -1.25
C LEU A 50 16.59 -0.49 -2.28
N ASN A 51 15.48 0.07 -2.75
CA ASN A 51 14.54 -0.56 -3.69
C ASN A 51 14.06 -1.96 -3.22
N LEU A 52 13.94 -2.17 -1.91
CA LEU A 52 13.47 -3.45 -1.34
C LEU A 52 11.94 -3.57 -1.40
N SER A 53 11.24 -2.44 -1.33
CA SER A 53 9.79 -2.44 -1.51
C SER A 53 9.42 -2.46 -2.98
N PRO A 54 8.49 -3.32 -3.41
CA PRO A 54 7.98 -3.29 -4.78
C PRO A 54 7.45 -1.89 -5.09
N SER A 55 7.74 -1.41 -6.30
CA SER A 55 7.18 -0.14 -6.77
C SER A 55 5.66 -0.22 -6.72
N LYS A 56 5.03 0.89 -6.34
CA LYS A 56 3.57 0.99 -6.45
C LYS A 56 3.19 0.97 -7.93
N HIS A 57 2.13 0.27 -8.28
CA HIS A 57 1.55 0.36 -9.62
C HIS A 57 1.24 1.82 -9.96
N ASN A 58 1.68 2.26 -11.14
CA ASN A 58 1.43 3.60 -11.62
C ASN A 58 0.13 3.60 -12.43
N TRP A 59 -0.96 4.04 -11.81
CA TRP A 59 -2.29 4.05 -12.43
C TRP A 59 -2.33 4.99 -13.62
N THR A 60 -2.67 4.47 -14.79
CA THR A 60 -2.88 5.26 -16.00
C THR A 60 -4.28 5.89 -16.02
N MET A 61 -4.47 6.93 -16.82
CA MET A 61 -5.78 7.54 -17.01
C MET A 61 -6.78 6.54 -17.60
N GLN A 62 -6.34 5.69 -18.52
CA GLN A 62 -7.16 4.64 -19.12
C GLN A 62 -7.65 3.64 -18.06
N GLU A 63 -6.78 3.21 -17.16
CA GLU A 63 -7.16 2.31 -16.05
C GLU A 63 -8.16 2.97 -15.10
N ILE A 64 -8.00 4.27 -14.81
CA ILE A 64 -8.93 5.01 -13.95
C ILE A 64 -10.30 5.15 -14.62
N VAL A 65 -10.34 5.46 -15.92
CA VAL A 65 -11.59 5.52 -16.70
C VAL A 65 -12.27 4.15 -16.70
N ARG A 66 -11.52 3.07 -16.95
CA ARG A 66 -12.04 1.71 -16.92
C ARG A 66 -12.57 1.34 -15.53
N LEU A 67 -11.87 1.74 -14.47
CA LEU A 67 -12.29 1.53 -13.10
C LEU A 67 -13.60 2.28 -12.80
N SER A 68 -13.74 3.52 -13.26
CA SER A 68 -14.95 4.33 -13.07
C SER A 68 -16.19 3.71 -13.72
N ASP A 69 -16.02 3.04 -14.85
CA ASP A 69 -17.12 2.36 -15.56
C ASP A 69 -17.54 1.06 -14.86
N LEU A 70 -16.57 0.22 -14.51
CA LEU A 70 -16.81 -1.12 -13.97
C LEU A 70 -17.14 -1.14 -12.47
N PHE A 71 -16.39 -0.39 -11.66
CA PHE A 71 -16.44 -0.47 -10.20
C PHE A 71 -17.85 -0.27 -9.62
N PRO A 72 -18.70 0.62 -10.16
CA PRO A 72 -20.05 0.82 -9.62
C PRO A 72 -20.98 -0.39 -9.78
N ARG A 73 -20.75 -1.28 -10.76
CA ARG A 73 -21.70 -2.34 -11.15
C ARG A 73 -21.14 -3.75 -11.01
N SER A 74 -19.82 -3.91 -11.07
CA SER A 74 -19.16 -5.21 -11.08
C SER A 74 -18.89 -5.79 -9.70
N SER A 75 -18.91 -7.12 -9.63
CA SER A 75 -18.40 -7.91 -8.51
C SER A 75 -16.88 -7.77 -8.37
N TRP A 76 -16.33 -8.14 -7.21
CA TRP A 76 -14.88 -8.20 -7.02
C TRP A 76 -14.19 -9.18 -7.96
N MET A 77 -14.86 -10.29 -8.31
CA MET A 77 -14.33 -11.28 -9.24
C MET A 77 -14.13 -10.69 -10.65
N GLU A 78 -15.12 -9.97 -11.16
CA GLU A 78 -15.02 -9.30 -12.47
C GLU A 78 -13.95 -8.21 -12.47
N LEU A 79 -13.88 -7.41 -11.40
CA LEU A 79 -12.82 -6.40 -11.27
C LEU A 79 -11.43 -7.03 -11.21
N ARG A 80 -11.27 -8.19 -10.57
CA ARG A 80 -9.99 -8.91 -10.55
C ARG A 80 -9.59 -9.47 -11.91
N ARG A 81 -10.56 -9.85 -12.75
CA ARG A 81 -10.29 -10.29 -14.13
C ARG A 81 -9.82 -9.13 -15.00
N GLU A 82 -10.42 -7.96 -14.83
CA GLU A 82 -10.09 -6.76 -15.61
C GLU A 82 -8.80 -6.07 -15.11
N PHE A 83 -8.50 -6.16 -13.81
CA PHE A 83 -7.31 -5.58 -13.19
C PHE A 83 -6.47 -6.67 -12.49
N PRO A 84 -5.80 -7.57 -13.24
CA PRO A 84 -5.08 -8.70 -12.66
C PRO A 84 -3.89 -8.28 -11.78
N PHE A 85 -3.35 -7.08 -12.01
CA PHE A 85 -2.27 -6.49 -11.22
C PHE A 85 -2.75 -5.90 -9.87
N ALA A 86 -4.06 -5.68 -9.69
CA ALA A 86 -4.61 -4.97 -8.55
C ALA A 86 -5.26 -5.91 -7.54
N THR A 87 -5.05 -5.62 -6.26
CA THR A 87 -5.84 -6.20 -5.17
C THR A 87 -7.14 -5.43 -4.99
N GLU A 88 -8.14 -6.02 -4.32
CA GLU A 88 -9.40 -5.35 -4.00
C GLU A 88 -9.16 -4.05 -3.21
N LYS A 89 -8.18 -4.06 -2.30
CA LYS A 89 -7.80 -2.87 -1.54
C LYS A 89 -7.20 -1.78 -2.42
N MET A 90 -6.39 -2.13 -3.43
CA MET A 90 -5.88 -1.16 -4.40
C MET A 90 -7.02 -0.54 -5.20
N LEU A 91 -7.95 -1.37 -5.69
CA LEU A 91 -9.13 -0.93 -6.43
C LEU A 91 -10.04 -0.02 -5.60
N GLN A 92 -10.36 -0.43 -4.36
CA GLN A 92 -11.15 0.38 -3.44
C GLN A 92 -10.48 1.71 -3.10
N SER A 93 -9.16 1.69 -2.84
CA SER A 93 -8.41 2.90 -2.53
C SER A 93 -8.39 3.87 -3.71
N MET A 94 -8.24 3.37 -4.93
CA MET A 94 -8.30 4.20 -6.14
C MET A 94 -9.70 4.71 -6.42
N ALA A 95 -10.73 3.87 -6.26
CA ALA A 95 -12.12 4.30 -6.39
C ALA A 95 -12.43 5.45 -5.42
N ASN A 96 -12.07 5.31 -4.15
CA ASN A 96 -12.24 6.35 -3.13
C ASN A 96 -11.48 7.64 -3.49
N LYS A 97 -10.24 7.52 -3.97
CA LYS A 97 -9.42 8.67 -4.39
C LYS A 97 -10.08 9.46 -5.53
N HIS A 98 -10.84 8.81 -6.38
CA HIS A 98 -11.52 9.40 -7.54
C HIS A 98 -13.03 9.59 -7.34
N GLY A 99 -13.55 9.42 -6.12
CA GLY A 99 -15.00 9.60 -5.83
C GLY A 99 -15.90 8.57 -6.51
N ILE A 100 -15.37 7.40 -6.87
CA ILE A 100 -16.12 6.32 -7.51
C ILE A 100 -16.74 5.45 -6.41
N HIS A 101 -18.05 5.33 -6.41
CA HIS A 101 -18.80 4.57 -5.40
C HIS A 101 -19.50 3.35 -6.02
N ARG A 102 -19.59 2.26 -5.26
CA ARG A 102 -20.41 1.10 -5.63
C ARG A 102 -21.87 1.52 -5.68
N ARG A 103 -22.61 1.17 -6.75
CA ARG A 103 -24.07 1.29 -6.73
C ARG A 103 -24.58 0.21 -5.78
N VAL A 104 -25.46 0.60 -4.86
CA VAL A 104 -26.23 -0.37 -4.08
C VAL A 104 -27.06 -1.16 -5.08
N GLN A 105 -26.64 -2.39 -5.39
CA GLN A 105 -27.48 -3.31 -6.14
C GLN A 105 -28.66 -3.66 -5.23
N LYS A 106 -29.84 -3.10 -5.50
CA LYS A 106 -31.09 -3.73 -5.05
C LYS A 106 -31.15 -5.05 -5.81
N GLN A 107 -30.89 -6.17 -5.14
CA GLN A 107 -31.19 -7.48 -5.73
C GLN A 107 -32.69 -7.48 -6.09
N PRO A 108 -33.08 -7.71 -7.35
CA PRO A 108 -34.48 -7.98 -7.63
C PRO A 108 -34.85 -9.25 -6.86
N ALA A 109 -35.94 -9.18 -6.11
CA ALA A 109 -36.48 -10.31 -5.38
C ALA A 109 -36.59 -11.47 -6.36
N VAL A 110 -35.94 -12.59 -6.03
CA VAL A 110 -36.04 -13.84 -6.76
C VAL A 110 -37.52 -14.22 -6.78
N GLU A 111 -38.18 -14.01 -7.91
CA GLU A 111 -39.57 -14.38 -8.11
C GLU A 111 -39.60 -15.91 -8.13
N ARG A 112 -40.16 -16.48 -7.05
CA ARG A 112 -40.40 -17.91 -6.93
C ARG A 112 -41.55 -18.25 -7.87
N ALA A 113 -41.25 -18.99 -8.93
CA ALA A 113 -42.22 -19.74 -9.73
C ALA A 113 -42.24 -21.20 -9.25
#